data_AF-A0A2N5S5N7-F1
#
_entry.id   AF-A0A2N5S5N7-F1
#
_cell.length_a   1.000
_cell.length_b   1.000
_cell.length_c   1.000
_cell.angle_alpha   90.00
_cell.angle_beta   90.00
_cell.angle_gamma   90.00
#
_symmetry.space_group_name_H-M   'P 1'
#
loop_
_entity.id
_entity.type
_entity.pdbx_description
1 polymer ?
#
loop_
_entity_poly.entity_id
_entity_poly.type
_entity_poly.pdbx_seq_one_letter_code
_entity_poly.pdbx_strand_id
1 'polypeptide(L)'
;MATTPSVNVLAKLDRDAVNSTGLMHGAYPTAGTTEGILTLRLAVCKVVPMLAGFSSARGVTASCATLAVGTEIACTIQHIPLDLRLRSDQLNMKRKAFKNPQSKRTKVREKPADPSSIPPSIEHGQDPEGSSSIQHEQDPTEPAKLPTAMPSASSLETYQTPCHQDMPLNVQLILQPNPLWHLATAVLSLAEQKENWFTHFEEAILEMKANLVLDHKQMEIAANEERKRRHDVMAHVHTFGLACPKAAPIIHLGATSCYVTDNADLIFLRKGSEILIPKLALVISRLSKFAVEYKDLPTLGWTHFQPAQLTTVGKRATLWIQELLMDLRNLVRAKDDLGFRGVKGTTGTQASFLALFDGNHDLVEKLDQLVTEKSGFKFAYPVSGANCNGIQTEPDALRAYLLTGSASHDATANAMMTASVQWFERTLDDSANRRVTIPEAFLTADIVLTTLQNVSEGMVVYPAIIARHIHAELPFMATENIIMEMVRLGGDRQHCHEQIRVLSHQAGKVVKEEGGDNDLIERIKKDPFFEPIHHKLDQLLDPQTFIGRAPQQVDHFIKDWVTPALAPYQEYILASEHAVLHV
;
A
#
# COMPACT_ATOMS: atom_id res chain seq x y z
N MET A 1 -24.17 -27.78 -51.25
CA MET A 1 -23.96 -28.45 -49.95
C MET A 1 -23.26 -27.41 -49.08
N ALA A 2 -24.01 -26.59 -48.32
CA ALA A 2 -24.77 -26.92 -47.10
C ALA A 2 -23.81 -27.01 -45.90
N THR A 3 -23.60 -25.98 -45.08
CA THR A 3 -24.50 -25.22 -44.15
C THR A 3 -24.67 -25.87 -42.77
N THR A 4 -24.83 -25.03 -41.75
CA THR A 4 -25.01 -25.35 -40.33
C THR A 4 -26.29 -26.14 -40.03
N PRO A 5 -26.41 -26.66 -38.79
CA PRO A 5 -27.40 -26.01 -37.93
C PRO A 5 -26.93 -25.75 -36.49
N SER A 6 -27.51 -24.72 -35.88
CA SER A 6 -27.68 -24.58 -34.42
C SER A 6 -29.10 -25.01 -34.04
N VAL A 7 -29.39 -25.18 -32.73
CA VAL A 7 -30.67 -24.74 -32.09
C VAL A 7 -30.64 -25.03 -30.57
N ASN A 8 -31.38 -24.21 -29.81
CA ASN A 8 -31.56 -24.29 -28.35
C ASN A 8 -32.43 -25.48 -27.90
N VAL A 9 -32.47 -25.76 -26.59
CA VAL A 9 -33.66 -25.51 -25.73
C VAL A 9 -33.20 -25.56 -24.27
N LEU A 10 -33.60 -24.56 -23.47
CA LEU A 10 -33.69 -24.67 -22.00
C LEU A 10 -35.07 -24.14 -21.59
N ALA A 11 -35.71 -24.84 -20.65
CA ALA A 11 -37.11 -24.63 -20.30
C ALA A 11 -37.29 -23.70 -19.10
N LYS A 12 -38.50 -23.16 -18.95
CA LYS A 12 -38.95 -22.42 -17.77
C LYS A 12 -38.89 -23.32 -16.52
N LEU A 13 -38.54 -22.74 -15.38
CA LEU A 13 -39.07 -23.13 -14.07
C LEU A 13 -39.55 -21.88 -13.33
N ASP A 14 -40.43 -22.10 -12.35
CA ASP A 14 -41.47 -21.13 -12.01
C ASP A 14 -41.20 -20.30 -10.75
N ARG A 15 -42.07 -19.32 -10.51
CA ARG A 15 -42.17 -18.59 -9.24
C ARG A 15 -43.14 -19.32 -8.32
N ASP A 16 -42.73 -19.58 -7.07
CA ASP A 16 -43.51 -19.31 -5.85
C ASP A 16 -42.85 -19.94 -4.63
N ALA A 17 -42.58 -19.13 -3.59
CA ALA A 17 -42.42 -19.51 -2.16
C ALA A 17 -41.82 -18.35 -1.34
N VAL A 18 -42.62 -17.32 -1.02
CA VAL A 18 -42.25 -16.31 -0.01
C VAL A 18 -43.37 -16.21 1.01
N ASN A 19 -43.13 -16.67 2.25
CA ASN A 19 -43.88 -16.19 3.43
C ASN A 19 -43.33 -16.67 4.79
N SER A 20 -43.65 -15.88 5.81
CA SER A 20 -43.61 -16.17 7.26
C SER A 20 -42.28 -16.12 8.03
N THR A 21 -42.41 -15.72 9.30
CA THR A 21 -41.37 -15.46 10.34
C THR A 21 -40.46 -14.24 10.08
N GLY A 22 -40.20 -13.36 11.06
CA GLY A 22 -40.74 -13.29 12.42
C GLY A 22 -39.84 -12.56 13.43
N LEU A 23 -39.48 -11.29 13.18
CA LEU A 23 -38.50 -10.55 13.99
C LEU A 23 -39.08 -9.93 15.28
N MET A 24 -38.61 -10.42 16.43
CA MET A 24 -38.67 -9.70 17.71
C MET A 24 -37.45 -8.78 17.88
N HIS A 25 -37.65 -7.57 18.39
CA HIS A 25 -36.56 -6.65 18.74
C HIS A 25 -36.14 -6.81 20.21
N GLY A 26 -34.85 -6.70 20.49
CA GLY A 26 -34.28 -6.52 21.82
C GLY A 26 -33.05 -5.63 21.73
N ALA A 27 -32.93 -4.64 22.61
CA ALA A 27 -31.92 -3.58 22.52
C ALA A 27 -31.13 -3.43 23.82
N TYR A 28 -29.82 -3.23 23.71
CA TYR A 28 -28.89 -2.86 24.79
C TYR A 28 -27.75 -1.97 24.22
N PRO A 29 -26.98 -1.24 25.05
CA PRO A 29 -26.60 0.15 24.72
C PRO A 29 -25.14 0.36 24.29
N THR A 30 -24.89 1.53 23.71
CA THR A 30 -23.58 2.05 23.28
C THR A 30 -22.87 2.86 24.36
N ALA A 31 -21.55 2.65 24.53
CA ALA A 31 -20.65 3.58 25.24
C ALA A 31 -19.17 3.28 24.93
N GLY A 32 -18.33 4.32 24.77
CA GLY A 32 -16.87 4.24 24.93
C GLY A 32 -15.99 4.44 23.68
N THR A 33 -15.34 5.62 23.61
CA THR A 33 -14.04 5.91 22.95
C THR A 33 -13.79 5.40 21.52
N THR A 34 -13.78 6.31 20.54
CA THR A 34 -13.68 5.98 19.10
C THR A 34 -12.34 6.34 18.42
N GLU A 35 -11.46 7.12 19.07
CA GLU A 35 -10.33 7.78 18.37
C GLU A 35 -9.05 6.95 18.25
N GLY A 36 -8.84 5.92 19.08
CA GLY A 36 -7.66 5.04 19.01
C GLY A 36 -7.79 3.82 18.07
N ILE A 37 -8.91 3.67 17.35
CA ILE A 37 -9.31 2.39 16.72
C ILE A 37 -9.04 2.37 15.20
N LEU A 38 -8.91 3.53 14.55
CA LEU A 38 -8.88 3.59 13.08
C LEU A 38 -7.54 3.14 12.49
N THR A 39 -6.42 3.62 13.03
CA THR A 39 -5.06 3.29 12.56
C THR A 39 -4.76 1.79 12.65
N LEU A 40 -5.27 1.12 13.69
CA LEU A 40 -5.11 -0.32 13.88
C LEU A 40 -5.77 -1.14 12.75
N ARG A 41 -6.87 -0.68 12.16
CA ARG A 41 -7.68 -1.47 11.21
C ARG A 41 -6.99 -1.75 9.87
N LEU A 42 -6.03 -0.94 9.44
CA LEU A 42 -5.38 -1.09 8.11
C LEU A 42 -4.27 -2.15 8.10
N ALA A 43 -3.37 -2.14 9.09
CA ALA A 43 -2.40 -3.24 9.28
C ALA A 43 -3.10 -4.59 9.54
N VAL A 44 -4.32 -4.54 10.06
CA VAL A 44 -5.14 -5.69 10.44
C VAL A 44 -5.71 -6.50 9.25
N CYS A 45 -5.59 -6.03 8.00
CA CYS A 45 -6.05 -6.79 6.82
C CYS A 45 -5.24 -8.07 6.50
N LYS A 46 -4.08 -8.32 7.14
CA LYS A 46 -3.45 -9.66 7.27
C LYS A 46 -3.57 -10.27 8.68
N VAL A 47 -3.91 -9.48 9.71
CA VAL A 47 -3.79 -9.87 11.15
C VAL A 47 -5.13 -10.19 11.84
N VAL A 48 -6.30 -9.67 11.42
CA VAL A 48 -7.59 -10.08 12.02
C VAL A 48 -7.88 -11.57 11.90
N PRO A 49 -7.52 -12.27 10.81
CA PRO A 49 -7.59 -13.73 10.73
C PRO A 49 -6.72 -14.48 11.75
N MET A 50 -5.87 -13.77 12.52
CA MET A 50 -5.04 -14.34 13.58
C MET A 50 -5.61 -14.16 14.99
N LEU A 51 -6.57 -13.25 15.25
CA LEU A 51 -6.88 -12.80 16.62
C LEU A 51 -8.36 -12.67 17.04
N ALA A 52 -9.33 -12.50 16.14
CA ALA A 52 -10.74 -12.42 16.56
C ALA A 52 -11.71 -12.96 15.49
N GLY A 53 -12.68 -13.77 15.92
CA GLY A 53 -13.68 -14.39 15.04
C GLY A 53 -15.05 -13.73 15.09
N PHE A 54 -15.91 -14.09 14.13
CA PHE A 54 -17.35 -13.85 14.19
C PHE A 54 -18.13 -15.06 13.68
N SER A 55 -19.36 -15.23 14.18
CA SER A 55 -20.20 -16.41 13.90
C SER A 55 -20.84 -16.36 12.51
N SER A 56 -20.74 -17.47 11.76
CA SER A 56 -21.47 -17.70 10.50
C SER A 56 -22.42 -18.91 10.62
N ALA A 57 -23.53 -18.71 11.31
CA ALA A 57 -24.52 -19.75 11.53
C ALA A 57 -25.45 -19.98 10.31
N ARG A 58 -25.25 -21.13 9.64
CA ARG A 58 -26.11 -21.74 8.60
C ARG A 58 -26.02 -21.07 7.21
N GLY A 59 -25.71 -21.88 6.20
CA GLY A 59 -25.46 -21.43 4.83
C GLY A 59 -26.58 -21.74 3.84
N VAL A 60 -26.45 -21.15 2.66
CA VAL A 60 -27.19 -21.48 1.43
C VAL A 60 -26.16 -21.72 0.30
N THR A 61 -26.56 -22.47 -0.72
CA THR A 61 -25.76 -22.98 -1.85
C THR A 61 -24.74 -22.01 -2.45
N ALA A 62 -23.57 -22.54 -2.83
CA ALA A 62 -22.51 -21.80 -3.51
C ALA A 62 -22.94 -21.24 -4.88
N SER A 63 -22.67 -19.95 -5.09
CA SER A 63 -22.58 -19.30 -6.40
C SER A 63 -21.66 -18.07 -6.28
N CYS A 64 -21.05 -17.63 -7.38
CA CYS A 64 -20.03 -16.58 -7.37
C CYS A 64 -20.61 -15.18 -7.14
N ALA A 65 -20.41 -14.60 -5.96
CA ALA A 65 -20.50 -13.16 -5.72
C ALA A 65 -19.67 -12.74 -4.49
N THR A 66 -18.46 -12.22 -4.70
CA THR A 66 -17.67 -11.58 -3.64
C THR A 66 -18.24 -10.19 -3.37
N LEU A 67 -19.22 -10.09 -2.47
CA LEU A 67 -19.93 -8.86 -2.15
C LEU A 67 -19.22 -8.08 -1.04
N ALA A 68 -19.03 -6.77 -1.24
CA ALA A 68 -18.25 -5.92 -0.35
C ALA A 68 -18.93 -5.68 1.00
N VAL A 69 -18.17 -5.82 2.10
CA VAL A 69 -18.56 -5.31 3.42
C VAL A 69 -18.10 -3.85 3.53
N GLY A 70 -18.86 -2.97 2.90
CA GLY A 70 -18.88 -1.54 3.24
C GLY A 70 -19.97 -1.25 4.27
N THR A 71 -19.93 -0.05 4.86
CA THR A 71 -20.88 0.53 5.84
C THR A 71 -20.57 0.23 7.32
N GLU A 72 -20.04 1.25 8.02
CA GLU A 72 -20.76 1.86 9.16
C GLU A 72 -20.10 3.19 9.62
N ILE A 73 -20.40 4.28 8.90
CA ILE A 73 -20.45 5.65 9.46
C ILE A 73 -21.71 6.32 8.88
N ALA A 74 -22.88 5.93 9.38
CA ALA A 74 -24.17 6.38 8.84
C ALA A 74 -25.32 6.35 9.88
N CYS A 75 -25.05 6.58 11.18
CA CYS A 75 -26.09 6.54 12.21
C CYS A 75 -25.98 7.58 13.34
N THR A 76 -25.64 8.82 12.99
CA THR A 76 -25.95 10.00 13.81
C THR A 76 -26.59 11.06 12.89
N ILE A 77 -27.48 11.91 13.41
CA ILE A 77 -28.32 12.86 12.65
C ILE A 77 -29.43 12.17 11.84
N GLN A 78 -30.38 11.54 12.54
CA GLN A 78 -31.78 11.49 12.09
C GLN A 78 -32.63 12.36 13.02
N HIS A 79 -32.94 13.60 12.60
CA HIS A 79 -34.14 14.35 12.98
C HIS A 79 -34.29 15.66 12.17
N ILE A 80 -34.38 15.55 10.84
CA ILE A 80 -34.96 16.61 9.98
C ILE A 80 -35.97 15.92 9.05
N PRO A 81 -37.27 16.27 9.08
CA PRO A 81 -38.27 15.64 8.23
C PRO A 81 -38.26 16.22 6.81
N LEU A 82 -38.08 15.38 5.78
CA LEU A 82 -38.41 15.71 4.39
C LEU A 82 -39.76 15.07 4.01
N ASP A 83 -40.80 15.89 3.83
CA ASP A 83 -42.13 15.44 3.39
C ASP A 83 -42.15 15.25 1.85
N LEU A 84 -41.92 14.01 1.41
CA LEU A 84 -41.75 13.67 -0.01
C LEU A 84 -43.10 13.48 -0.74
N ARG A 85 -43.86 14.57 -0.89
CA ARG A 85 -45.13 14.58 -1.65
C ARG A 85 -44.95 15.02 -3.11
N LEU A 86 -45.02 14.01 -3.99
CA LEU A 86 -45.55 14.04 -5.36
C LEU A 86 -45.79 15.43 -6.00
N ARG A 87 -44.95 15.83 -6.96
CA ARG A 87 -45.33 16.75 -8.05
C ARG A 87 -44.80 16.28 -9.40
N SER A 88 -45.51 15.34 -9.99
CA SER A 88 -45.37 14.97 -11.41
C SER A 88 -46.01 16.02 -12.32
N ASP A 89 -45.47 17.25 -12.33
CA ASP A 89 -45.88 18.32 -13.26
C ASP A 89 -44.81 19.44 -13.32
N GLN A 90 -43.90 19.35 -14.31
CA GLN A 90 -43.06 20.45 -14.83
C GLN A 90 -42.20 20.03 -16.05
N LEU A 91 -41.98 18.73 -16.29
CA LEU A 91 -41.21 18.21 -17.44
C LEU A 91 -42.00 18.20 -18.78
N ASN A 92 -42.67 19.31 -19.13
CA ASN A 92 -43.40 19.40 -20.41
C ASN A 92 -43.41 20.79 -21.09
N MET A 93 -42.42 21.65 -20.83
CA MET A 93 -42.19 22.88 -21.64
C MET A 93 -40.70 23.15 -21.93
N LYS A 94 -40.15 22.50 -22.97
CA LYS A 94 -39.09 23.04 -23.89
C LYS A 94 -38.68 22.02 -24.98
N ARG A 95 -39.62 21.58 -25.82
CA ARG A 95 -39.34 20.91 -27.10
C ARG A 95 -40.18 21.51 -28.24
N LYS A 96 -39.69 22.61 -28.83
CA LYS A 96 -40.09 23.15 -30.15
C LYS A 96 -39.11 24.24 -30.59
N ALA A 97 -39.12 24.55 -31.90
CA ALA A 97 -38.35 25.63 -32.55
C ALA A 97 -36.81 25.48 -32.63
N PHE A 98 -36.34 24.41 -33.28
CA PHE A 98 -35.10 24.50 -34.08
C PHE A 98 -35.44 25.16 -35.42
N LYS A 99 -34.98 26.40 -35.67
CA LYS A 99 -34.90 27.01 -37.03
C LYS A 99 -33.72 27.98 -37.14
N ASN A 100 -33.08 27.92 -38.31
CA ASN A 100 -31.92 28.71 -38.73
C ASN A 100 -32.33 30.15 -39.11
N PRO A 101 -31.43 31.15 -38.92
CA PRO A 101 -31.39 32.27 -39.86
C PRO A 101 -29.96 32.67 -40.30
N GLN A 102 -29.79 32.86 -41.62
CA GLN A 102 -28.69 33.64 -42.18
C GLN A 102 -28.98 35.16 -42.08
N SER A 103 -27.91 35.96 -41.94
CA SER A 103 -27.79 37.36 -42.40
C SER A 103 -28.66 38.46 -41.74
N LYS A 104 -28.02 39.57 -41.35
CA LYS A 104 -28.14 40.90 -42.00
C LYS A 104 -27.18 41.95 -41.40
N ARG A 105 -26.97 43.06 -42.11
CA ARG A 105 -26.07 44.20 -41.77
C ARG A 105 -26.86 45.44 -41.33
N THR A 106 -26.37 46.14 -40.30
CA THR A 106 -26.48 47.61 -40.00
C THR A 106 -25.60 47.86 -38.76
N LYS A 107 -24.52 48.68 -38.66
CA LYS A 107 -23.95 49.87 -39.36
C LYS A 107 -24.48 51.23 -38.82
N VAL A 108 -23.55 52.20 -38.55
CA VAL A 108 -23.76 53.65 -38.20
C VAL A 108 -24.07 53.90 -36.68
N ARG A 109 -23.50 54.87 -35.89
CA ARG A 109 -22.52 56.00 -36.08
C ARG A 109 -21.67 56.40 -34.81
N GLU A 110 -21.39 57.71 -34.61
CA GLU A 110 -20.19 58.38 -34.01
C GLU A 110 -20.59 59.52 -33.00
N LYS A 111 -19.76 60.12 -32.10
CA LYS A 111 -18.36 59.89 -31.66
C LYS A 111 -17.99 60.28 -30.18
N PRO A 112 -17.79 61.56 -29.73
CA PRO A 112 -16.66 61.83 -28.79
C PRO A 112 -16.86 62.82 -27.59
N ALA A 113 -15.79 62.92 -26.77
CA ALA A 113 -15.31 64.05 -25.93
C ALA A 113 -15.96 64.31 -24.52
N ASP A 114 -15.23 64.73 -23.45
CA ASP A 114 -13.77 64.70 -23.12
C ASP A 114 -13.52 64.77 -21.55
N PRO A 115 -12.49 65.40 -20.88
CA PRO A 115 -11.84 64.77 -19.69
C PRO A 115 -11.70 65.60 -18.36
N SER A 116 -11.38 64.92 -17.24
CA SER A 116 -10.70 65.44 -16.00
C SER A 116 -10.41 64.25 -15.04
N SER A 117 -9.42 64.23 -14.12
CA SER A 117 -8.33 65.14 -13.72
C SER A 117 -7.10 64.36 -13.17
N ILE A 118 -5.95 65.03 -12.92
CA ILE A 118 -4.61 64.49 -12.56
C ILE A 118 -3.82 65.61 -11.81
N PRO A 119 -2.76 65.41 -10.97
CA PRO A 119 -2.41 64.38 -9.94
C PRO A 119 -2.48 65.04 -8.50
N PRO A 120 -1.52 65.04 -7.52
CA PRO A 120 -0.03 64.95 -7.54
C PRO A 120 0.59 63.80 -6.69
N SER A 121 1.91 63.83 -6.50
CA SER A 121 2.74 62.75 -5.90
C SER A 121 4.09 63.25 -5.34
N ILE A 122 4.73 62.45 -4.47
CA ILE A 122 6.15 62.53 -3.98
C ILE A 122 6.44 63.58 -2.89
N GLU A 123 7.05 63.14 -1.76
CA GLU A 123 8.29 63.74 -1.21
C GLU A 123 8.99 62.82 -0.17
N HIS A 124 10.21 63.19 0.25
CA HIS A 124 11.15 62.38 1.06
C HIS A 124 11.31 62.87 2.52
N GLY A 125 11.72 61.96 3.42
CA GLY A 125 12.33 62.25 4.74
C GLY A 125 12.83 60.93 5.36
N GLN A 126 14.15 60.70 5.46
CA GLN A 126 15.08 61.13 6.52
C GLN A 126 15.04 60.26 7.79
N ASP A 127 16.14 59.52 8.02
CA ASP A 127 16.46 58.80 9.26
C ASP A 127 16.89 59.75 10.40
N PRO A 128 16.80 59.29 11.66
CA PRO A 128 17.84 59.59 12.64
C PRO A 128 18.38 58.33 13.36
N GLU A 129 19.48 58.51 14.09
CA GLU A 129 20.41 57.44 14.50
C GLU A 129 20.07 56.72 15.83
N GLY A 130 20.49 55.44 15.92
CA GLY A 130 21.34 54.98 17.02
C GLY A 130 20.71 54.33 18.27
N SER A 131 21.07 53.07 18.55
CA SER A 131 21.42 52.60 19.91
C SER A 131 22.21 51.28 19.94
N SER A 132 23.35 51.31 20.66
CA SER A 132 24.02 50.21 21.37
C SER A 132 23.92 48.75 20.86
N SER A 133 25.06 48.29 20.34
CA SER A 133 25.58 46.92 20.43
C SER A 133 25.34 46.17 21.75
N ILE A 134 25.02 44.88 21.66
CA ILE A 134 25.51 43.84 22.58
C ILE A 134 26.06 42.69 21.71
N GLN A 135 27.30 42.27 21.99
CA GLN A 135 27.82 40.99 21.49
C GLN A 135 27.55 39.90 22.53
N HIS A 136 27.18 38.70 22.07
CA HIS A 136 27.31 37.50 22.87
C HIS A 136 27.92 36.39 22.02
N GLU A 137 29.14 36.01 22.34
CA GLU A 137 29.74 34.75 21.90
C GLU A 137 28.99 33.60 22.60
N GLN A 138 28.77 32.49 21.89
CA GLN A 138 28.39 31.21 22.47
C GLN A 138 29.21 30.08 21.85
N ASP A 139 29.53 29.10 22.70
CA ASP A 139 30.57 28.08 22.53
C ASP A 139 30.07 26.94 21.61
N PRO A 140 30.81 26.50 20.56
CA PRO A 140 30.31 25.54 19.57
C PRO A 140 30.34 24.06 20.04
N THR A 141 29.68 23.75 21.17
CA THR A 141 29.64 22.38 21.75
C THR A 141 28.27 21.90 22.28
N GLU A 142 27.17 22.14 21.55
CA GLU A 142 25.95 21.29 21.65
C GLU A 142 25.55 20.74 20.27
N PRO A 143 25.09 19.47 20.16
CA PRO A 143 24.47 18.97 18.94
C PRO A 143 23.10 19.65 18.74
N ALA A 144 22.88 20.24 17.56
CA ALA A 144 21.68 21.00 17.26
C ALA A 144 20.40 20.14 17.39
N LYS A 145 19.57 20.44 18.40
CA LYS A 145 18.25 19.84 18.58
C LYS A 145 17.35 20.29 17.43
N LEU A 146 16.94 19.36 16.56
CA LEU A 146 16.00 19.65 15.48
C LEU A 146 14.67 20.16 16.08
N PRO A 147 14.03 21.20 15.49
CA PRO A 147 12.79 21.73 16.00
C PRO A 147 11.61 20.79 15.66
N THR A 148 11.07 20.12 16.68
CA THR A 148 9.73 19.52 16.64
C THR A 148 8.67 20.62 16.64
N ALA A 149 8.49 21.27 15.49
CA ALA A 149 7.46 22.28 15.29
C ALA A 149 6.07 21.62 15.39
N MET A 150 5.30 21.94 16.43
CA MET A 150 3.88 21.58 16.46
C MET A 150 3.14 22.31 15.33
N PRO A 151 2.08 21.71 14.75
CA PRO A 151 1.35 22.32 13.64
C PRO A 151 0.73 23.67 14.05
N SER A 152 0.82 24.67 13.18
CA SER A 152 0.15 25.96 13.39
C SER A 152 -1.38 25.78 13.33
N ALA A 153 -2.14 26.59 14.06
CA ALA A 153 -3.60 26.45 14.17
C ALA A 153 -4.33 26.42 12.80
N SER A 154 -3.79 27.12 11.80
CA SER A 154 -4.28 27.14 10.41
C SER A 154 -4.21 25.79 9.69
N SER A 155 -3.40 24.84 10.17
CA SER A 155 -3.22 23.52 9.53
C SER A 155 -4.29 22.50 9.91
N LEU A 156 -5.10 22.79 10.94
CA LEU A 156 -6.22 21.95 11.39
C LEU A 156 -7.54 22.29 10.66
N GLU A 157 -7.58 23.42 9.94
CA GLU A 157 -8.75 23.85 9.14
C GLU A 157 -8.78 23.19 7.75
N THR A 158 -7.71 22.49 7.35
CA THR A 158 -7.59 21.80 6.06
C THR A 158 -7.46 20.29 6.25
N TYR A 159 -8.01 19.53 5.29
CA TYR A 159 -7.83 18.07 5.27
C TYR A 159 -6.34 17.74 5.04
N GLN A 160 -5.81 16.88 5.90
CA GLN A 160 -4.50 16.25 5.76
C GLN A 160 -4.72 14.74 5.57
N THR A 161 -3.98 14.10 4.65
CA THR A 161 -4.03 12.63 4.54
C THR A 161 -3.36 12.02 5.79
N PRO A 162 -4.01 11.08 6.51
CA PRO A 162 -3.43 10.49 7.73
C PRO A 162 -2.04 9.90 7.50
N CYS A 163 -1.80 9.35 6.31
CA CYS A 163 -0.53 8.79 5.87
C CYS A 163 0.65 9.80 5.90
N HIS A 164 0.39 11.10 6.00
CA HIS A 164 1.41 12.15 6.05
C HIS A 164 1.61 12.74 7.47
N GLN A 165 0.65 12.55 8.38
CA GLN A 165 0.72 13.12 9.74
C GLN A 165 1.71 12.34 10.63
N ASP A 166 1.66 11.01 10.55
CA ASP A 166 2.54 10.10 11.32
C ASP A 166 3.85 9.77 10.57
N MET A 167 4.16 10.50 9.50
CA MET A 167 5.19 10.13 8.51
C MET A 167 6.61 10.50 8.98
N PRO A 168 7.57 9.54 9.07
CA PRO A 168 8.95 9.85 9.44
C PRO A 168 9.64 10.78 8.42
N LEU A 169 10.44 11.73 8.92
CA LEU A 169 11.03 12.83 8.13
C LEU A 169 11.91 12.34 6.96
N ASN A 170 12.61 11.22 7.11
CA ASN A 170 13.41 10.61 6.05
C ASN A 170 12.55 10.10 4.88
N VAL A 171 11.28 9.76 5.12
CA VAL A 171 10.32 9.36 4.10
C VAL A 171 9.65 10.60 3.49
N GLN A 172 9.34 11.63 4.30
CA GLN A 172 8.89 12.95 3.81
C GLN A 172 9.88 13.54 2.80
N LEU A 173 11.18 13.46 3.09
CA LEU A 173 12.28 13.93 2.24
C LEU A 173 12.40 13.23 0.87
N ILE A 174 11.67 12.14 0.64
CA ILE A 174 11.61 11.44 -0.66
C ILE A 174 10.39 11.88 -1.48
N LEU A 175 9.30 12.29 -0.83
CA LEU A 175 8.14 12.89 -1.49
C LEU A 175 8.32 14.40 -1.77
N GLN A 176 9.29 15.05 -1.10
CA GLN A 176 9.72 16.43 -1.40
C GLN A 176 10.21 16.52 -2.86
N PRO A 177 9.54 17.28 -3.76
CA PRO A 177 9.89 17.30 -5.17
C PRO A 177 11.25 17.96 -5.41
N ASN A 178 12.23 17.19 -5.86
CA ASN A 178 13.45 17.73 -6.49
C ASN A 178 13.51 17.38 -8.00
N PRO A 179 12.69 18.04 -8.84
CA PRO A 179 12.80 17.91 -10.29
C PRO A 179 14.04 18.63 -10.86
N LEU A 180 14.69 19.50 -10.07
CA LEU A 180 15.81 20.32 -10.51
C LEU A 180 17.09 19.50 -10.74
N TRP A 181 17.32 18.47 -9.91
CA TRP A 181 18.40 17.50 -10.15
C TRP A 181 18.33 16.89 -11.56
N HIS A 182 17.13 16.60 -12.07
CA HIS A 182 16.94 16.04 -13.41
C HIS A 182 17.17 17.11 -14.50
N LEU A 183 16.68 18.34 -14.31
CA LEU A 183 16.99 19.46 -15.22
C LEU A 183 18.51 19.68 -15.34
N ALA A 184 19.23 19.72 -14.22
CA ALA A 184 20.68 19.83 -14.20
C ALA A 184 21.36 18.61 -14.87
N THR A 185 20.88 17.39 -14.60
CA THR A 185 21.44 16.14 -15.16
C THR A 185 21.31 16.05 -16.68
N ALA A 186 20.19 16.51 -17.28
CA ALA A 186 20.06 16.59 -18.73
C ALA A 186 21.10 17.54 -19.34
N VAL A 187 21.24 18.74 -18.79
CA VAL A 187 22.12 19.78 -19.35
C VAL A 187 23.60 19.41 -19.17
N LEU A 188 23.97 18.83 -18.03
CA LEU A 188 25.27 18.17 -17.82
C LEU A 188 25.55 17.14 -18.91
N SER A 189 24.61 16.22 -19.12
CA SER A 189 24.76 15.13 -20.09
C SER A 189 24.83 15.63 -21.53
N LEU A 190 24.07 16.67 -21.90
CA LEU A 190 24.14 17.34 -23.20
C LEU A 190 25.50 18.02 -23.43
N ALA A 191 26.02 18.70 -22.40
CA ALA A 191 27.31 19.38 -22.46
C ALA A 191 28.48 18.38 -22.59
N GLU A 192 28.42 17.24 -21.91
CA GLU A 192 29.42 16.16 -22.01
C GLU A 192 29.44 15.45 -23.38
N GLN A 193 28.39 15.59 -24.21
CA GLN A 193 28.33 14.97 -25.55
C GLN A 193 28.90 15.84 -26.68
N LYS A 194 28.87 17.17 -26.55
CA LYS A 194 29.26 18.11 -27.61
C LYS A 194 30.46 18.91 -27.10
N GLU A 195 31.68 18.47 -27.43
CA GLU A 195 32.93 18.94 -26.80
C GLU A 195 33.10 20.47 -26.75
N ASN A 196 32.65 21.17 -27.80
CA ASN A 196 32.69 22.63 -27.87
C ASN A 196 31.65 23.35 -26.99
N TRP A 197 30.67 22.64 -26.39
CA TRP A 197 29.62 23.21 -25.54
C TRP A 197 29.96 23.15 -24.04
N PHE A 198 30.73 22.16 -23.59
CA PHE A 198 31.09 22.03 -22.17
C PHE A 198 31.79 23.29 -21.64
N THR A 199 32.77 23.81 -22.38
CA THR A 199 33.50 25.05 -22.07
C THR A 199 32.65 26.33 -22.16
N HIS A 200 31.49 26.29 -22.82
CA HIS A 200 30.56 27.42 -22.90
C HIS A 200 29.51 27.41 -21.78
N PHE A 201 29.28 26.26 -21.13
CA PHE A 201 28.22 26.09 -20.12
C PHE A 201 28.72 25.64 -18.75
N GLU A 202 30.03 25.51 -18.52
CA GLU A 202 30.62 25.13 -17.23
C GLU A 202 30.12 26.02 -16.06
N GLU A 203 30.13 27.35 -16.23
CA GLU A 203 29.61 28.27 -15.20
C GLU A 203 28.11 28.06 -14.92
N ALA A 204 27.30 27.83 -15.96
CA ALA A 204 25.87 27.58 -15.84
C ALA A 204 25.58 26.21 -15.18
N ILE A 205 26.42 25.21 -15.43
CA ILE A 205 26.38 23.90 -14.81
C ILE A 205 26.73 23.98 -13.31
N LEU A 206 27.74 24.79 -12.95
CA LEU A 206 28.10 25.06 -11.55
C LEU A 206 27.00 25.85 -10.83
N GLU A 207 26.40 26.85 -11.50
CA GLU A 207 25.27 27.62 -10.98
C GLU A 207 24.04 26.74 -10.69
N MET A 208 23.68 25.83 -11.61
CA MET A 208 22.62 24.84 -11.37
C MET A 208 22.95 23.89 -10.21
N LYS A 209 24.20 23.40 -10.12
CA LYS A 209 24.65 22.53 -9.02
C LYS A 209 24.60 23.20 -7.65
N ALA A 210 24.75 24.52 -7.58
CA ALA A 210 24.63 25.29 -6.34
C ALA A 210 23.16 25.52 -5.90
N ASN A 211 22.20 25.49 -6.83
CA ASN A 211 20.80 25.86 -6.61
C ASN A 211 19.83 24.67 -6.75
N LEU A 212 20.29 23.44 -6.44
CA LEU A 212 19.53 22.20 -6.63
C LEU A 212 18.30 22.05 -5.72
N VAL A 213 18.14 22.87 -4.69
CA VAL A 213 17.00 22.85 -3.76
C VAL A 213 16.35 24.22 -3.77
N LEU A 214 15.02 24.27 -3.95
CA LEU A 214 14.29 25.53 -3.86
C LEU A 214 13.96 25.89 -2.41
N ASP A 215 14.13 27.16 -2.07
CA ASP A 215 13.61 27.73 -0.82
C ASP A 215 12.09 27.99 -0.89
N HIS A 216 11.47 28.31 0.25
CA HIS A 216 10.03 28.58 0.33
C HIS A 216 9.55 29.71 -0.60
N LYS A 217 10.36 30.77 -0.75
CA LYS A 217 10.06 31.94 -1.59
C LYS A 217 10.18 31.60 -3.08
N GLN A 218 11.11 30.72 -3.45
CA GLN A 218 11.19 30.17 -4.79
C GLN A 218 10.00 29.24 -5.09
N MET A 219 9.55 28.44 -4.12
CA MET A 219 8.31 27.65 -4.26
C MET A 219 7.06 28.54 -4.41
N GLU A 220 6.97 29.67 -3.70
CA GLU A 220 5.93 30.69 -3.93
C GLU A 220 6.00 31.27 -5.35
N ILE A 221 7.19 31.54 -5.89
CA ILE A 221 7.37 32.00 -7.28
C ILE A 221 6.88 30.92 -8.25
N ALA A 222 7.22 29.64 -8.03
CA ALA A 222 6.74 28.53 -8.86
C ALA A 222 5.21 28.42 -8.86
N ALA A 223 4.57 28.46 -7.69
CA ALA A 223 3.11 28.43 -7.57
C ALA A 223 2.43 29.65 -8.25
N ASN A 224 3.08 30.82 -8.21
CA ASN A 224 2.60 32.02 -8.89
C ASN A 224 2.76 31.95 -10.43
N GLU A 225 3.85 31.35 -10.93
CA GLU A 225 4.07 31.11 -12.35
C GLU A 225 3.15 29.99 -12.88
N GLU A 226 2.89 28.94 -12.11
CA GLU A 226 1.96 27.87 -12.49
C GLU A 226 0.54 28.41 -12.66
N ARG A 227 0.08 29.28 -11.75
CA ARG A 227 -1.24 29.93 -11.87
C ARG A 227 -1.40 30.74 -13.15
N LYS A 228 -0.32 31.34 -13.66
CA LYS A 228 -0.27 32.07 -14.94
C LYS A 228 -0.19 31.13 -16.15
N ARG A 229 0.71 30.14 -16.11
CA ARG A 229 1.09 29.29 -17.25
C ARG A 229 0.22 28.05 -17.43
N ARG A 230 -0.48 27.63 -16.37
CA ARG A 230 -1.25 26.36 -16.27
C ARG A 230 -0.41 25.13 -16.60
N HIS A 231 0.87 25.17 -16.25
CA HIS A 231 1.81 24.06 -16.39
C HIS A 231 2.89 24.13 -15.31
N ASP A 232 2.88 23.13 -14.43
CA ASP A 232 3.82 22.87 -13.33
C ASP A 232 5.30 22.88 -13.75
N VAL A 233 5.70 22.05 -14.71
CA VAL A 233 7.10 21.94 -15.16
C VAL A 233 7.61 23.27 -15.72
N MET A 234 6.82 23.95 -16.56
CA MET A 234 7.25 25.22 -17.16
C MET A 234 7.31 26.37 -16.14
N ALA A 235 6.55 26.28 -15.03
CA ALA A 235 6.70 27.20 -13.90
C ALA A 235 7.99 26.94 -13.11
N HIS A 236 8.34 25.67 -12.88
CA HIS A 236 9.60 25.30 -12.22
C HIS A 236 10.83 25.60 -13.10
N VAL A 237 10.77 25.39 -14.41
CA VAL A 237 11.81 25.82 -15.37
C VAL A 237 12.03 27.33 -15.31
N HIS A 238 10.95 28.14 -15.27
CA HIS A 238 11.06 29.58 -15.12
C HIS A 238 11.65 29.99 -13.76
N THR A 239 11.22 29.35 -12.67
CA THR A 239 11.72 29.61 -11.31
C THR A 239 13.20 29.26 -11.18
N PHE A 240 13.61 28.12 -11.75
CA PHE A 240 15.01 27.69 -11.75
C PHE A 240 15.88 28.57 -12.65
N GLY A 241 15.35 29.09 -13.77
CA GLY A 241 16.02 30.12 -14.59
C GLY A 241 16.14 31.48 -13.89
N LEU A 242 15.25 31.83 -12.95
CA LEU A 242 15.43 33.00 -12.09
C LEU A 242 16.49 32.78 -11.01
N ALA A 243 16.63 31.55 -10.50
CA ALA A 243 17.68 31.16 -9.55
C ALA A 243 19.05 30.99 -10.23
N CYS A 244 19.06 30.57 -11.50
CA CYS A 244 20.26 30.33 -12.31
C CYS A 244 20.21 31.13 -13.63
N PRO A 245 20.50 32.44 -13.62
CA PRO A 245 20.39 33.29 -14.81
C PRO A 245 21.33 32.90 -15.96
N LYS A 246 22.49 32.29 -15.68
CA LYS A 246 23.41 31.77 -16.72
C LYS A 246 22.87 30.48 -17.34
N ALA A 247 22.17 29.68 -16.56
CA ALA A 247 21.56 28.43 -17.03
C ALA A 247 20.16 28.61 -17.66
N ALA A 248 19.48 29.73 -17.42
CA ALA A 248 18.15 30.02 -17.96
C ALA A 248 17.98 29.75 -19.47
N PRO A 249 18.97 29.99 -20.37
CA PRO A 249 18.83 29.69 -21.80
C PRO A 249 18.95 28.20 -22.17
N ILE A 250 19.45 27.34 -21.27
CA ILE A 250 19.78 25.92 -21.55
C ILE A 250 19.01 24.91 -20.69
N ILE A 251 18.38 25.35 -19.60
CA ILE A 251 17.49 24.50 -18.78
C ILE A 251 16.39 23.90 -19.69
N HIS A 252 16.20 22.58 -19.61
CA HIS A 252 15.19 21.81 -20.37
C HIS A 252 15.39 21.76 -21.90
N LEU A 253 16.57 22.15 -22.42
CA LEU A 253 16.86 22.16 -23.85
C LEU A 253 16.64 20.78 -24.51
N GLY A 254 15.82 20.73 -25.56
CA GLY A 254 15.47 19.51 -26.31
C GLY A 254 14.51 18.55 -25.59
N ALA A 255 14.27 18.75 -24.29
CA ALA A 255 13.46 17.89 -23.45
C ALA A 255 11.96 18.22 -23.52
N THR A 256 11.16 17.40 -22.83
CA THR A 256 9.71 17.55 -22.66
C THR A 256 9.37 17.37 -21.19
N SER A 257 8.18 17.79 -20.73
CA SER A 257 7.77 17.68 -19.32
C SER A 257 7.96 16.26 -18.75
N CYS A 258 7.66 15.25 -19.55
CA CYS A 258 7.83 13.83 -19.24
C CYS A 258 9.30 13.41 -18.97
N TYR A 259 10.29 14.21 -19.38
CA TYR A 259 11.69 13.97 -18.99
C TYR A 259 11.94 14.25 -17.51
N VAL A 260 11.25 15.21 -16.88
CA VAL A 260 11.46 15.51 -15.44
C VAL A 260 10.45 14.80 -14.55
N THR A 261 9.19 14.66 -14.97
CA THR A 261 8.16 13.98 -14.16
C THR A 261 8.41 12.49 -14.10
N ASP A 262 8.38 11.81 -15.25
CA ASP A 262 8.31 10.35 -15.29
C ASP A 262 9.65 9.73 -14.84
N ASN A 263 10.78 10.39 -15.11
CA ASN A 263 12.09 9.96 -14.56
C ASN A 263 12.19 10.18 -13.04
N ALA A 264 11.55 11.23 -12.48
CA ALA A 264 11.49 11.41 -11.03
C ALA A 264 10.58 10.34 -10.39
N ASP A 265 9.42 10.07 -10.97
CA ASP A 265 8.49 9.01 -10.52
C ASP A 265 9.20 7.64 -10.45
N LEU A 266 9.97 7.28 -11.49
CA LEU A 266 10.77 6.05 -11.53
C LEU A 266 11.88 6.04 -10.44
N ILE A 267 12.48 7.18 -10.11
CA ILE A 267 13.46 7.31 -9.02
C ILE A 267 12.79 7.20 -7.65
N PHE A 268 11.59 7.74 -7.46
CA PHE A 268 10.81 7.58 -6.23
C PHE A 268 10.36 6.12 -6.05
N LEU A 269 9.93 5.44 -7.12
CA LEU A 269 9.63 4.00 -7.11
C LEU A 269 10.87 3.14 -6.80
N ARG A 270 12.07 3.50 -7.30
CA ARG A 270 13.29 2.77 -6.94
C ARG A 270 13.67 3.01 -5.46
N LYS A 271 13.70 4.26 -5.02
CA LYS A 271 14.04 4.65 -3.62
C LYS A 271 13.05 4.11 -2.58
N GLY A 272 11.76 4.10 -2.90
CA GLY A 272 10.75 3.50 -2.02
C GLY A 272 10.98 2.00 -1.85
N SER A 273 11.27 1.29 -2.95
CA SER A 273 11.64 -0.13 -2.92
C SER A 273 12.90 -0.37 -2.08
N GLU A 274 13.92 0.48 -2.21
CA GLU A 274 15.17 0.47 -1.44
C GLU A 274 14.94 0.65 0.09
N ILE A 275 13.80 1.19 0.51
CA ILE A 275 13.40 1.35 1.93
C ILE A 275 12.48 0.21 2.42
N LEU A 276 11.48 -0.18 1.62
CA LEU A 276 10.55 -1.25 2.00
C LEU A 276 11.23 -2.62 2.08
N ILE A 277 12.19 -2.91 1.19
CA ILE A 277 12.86 -4.23 1.12
C ILE A 277 13.62 -4.54 2.44
N PRO A 278 14.48 -3.64 2.98
CA PRO A 278 15.12 -3.87 4.27
C PRO A 278 14.15 -3.96 5.46
N LYS A 279 13.10 -3.11 5.50
CA LYS A 279 12.04 -3.20 6.54
C LYS A 279 11.30 -4.54 6.50
N LEU A 280 10.99 -5.07 5.32
CA LEU A 280 10.37 -6.38 5.16
C LEU A 280 11.31 -7.52 5.57
N ALA A 281 12.58 -7.47 5.17
CA ALA A 281 13.60 -8.42 5.62
C ALA A 281 13.77 -8.42 7.15
N LEU A 282 13.65 -7.24 7.79
CA LEU A 282 13.65 -7.06 9.23
C LEU A 282 12.43 -7.72 9.90
N VAL A 283 11.20 -7.47 9.43
CA VAL A 283 9.98 -8.14 9.90
C VAL A 283 10.12 -9.66 9.81
N ILE A 284 10.58 -10.17 8.67
CA ILE A 284 10.82 -11.61 8.44
C ILE A 284 11.84 -12.15 9.45
N SER A 285 12.91 -11.41 9.76
CA SER A 285 13.88 -11.78 10.79
C SER A 285 13.25 -11.88 12.18
N ARG A 286 12.43 -10.90 12.59
CA ARG A 286 11.78 -10.91 13.91
C ARG A 286 10.79 -12.07 14.06
N LEU A 287 9.90 -12.26 13.07
CA LEU A 287 8.99 -13.42 13.03
C LEU A 287 9.73 -14.76 13.00
N SER A 288 10.91 -14.83 12.38
CA SER A 288 11.72 -16.05 12.33
C SER A 288 12.35 -16.41 13.68
N LYS A 289 12.73 -15.41 14.49
CA LYS A 289 13.17 -15.65 15.89
C LYS A 289 12.01 -16.24 16.71
N PHE A 290 10.83 -15.62 16.65
CA PHE A 290 9.60 -16.12 17.27
C PHE A 290 9.24 -17.55 16.78
N ALA A 291 9.38 -17.81 15.49
CA ALA A 291 9.08 -19.12 14.91
C ALA A 291 10.00 -20.22 15.44
N VAL A 292 11.28 -19.92 15.70
CA VAL A 292 12.24 -20.85 16.32
C VAL A 292 11.97 -21.01 17.82
N GLU A 293 11.73 -19.92 18.55
CA GLU A 293 11.44 -19.92 19.99
C GLU A 293 10.24 -20.82 20.33
N TYR A 294 9.17 -20.71 19.55
CA TYR A 294 7.92 -21.45 19.76
C TYR A 294 7.78 -22.69 18.86
N LYS A 295 8.85 -23.17 18.23
CA LYS A 295 8.80 -24.28 17.26
C LYS A 295 8.32 -25.61 17.84
N ASP A 296 8.55 -25.81 19.14
CA ASP A 296 8.22 -27.02 19.90
C ASP A 296 7.00 -26.84 20.85
N LEU A 297 6.30 -25.68 20.82
CA LEU A 297 5.10 -25.42 21.63
C LEU A 297 3.82 -25.87 20.88
N PRO A 298 3.10 -26.93 21.32
CA PRO A 298 1.88 -27.39 20.67
C PRO A 298 0.77 -26.34 20.73
N THR A 299 -0.07 -26.30 19.70
CA THR A 299 -1.25 -25.44 19.61
C THR A 299 -2.34 -26.15 18.79
N LEU A 300 -3.61 -25.91 19.16
CA LEU A 300 -4.75 -26.45 18.43
C LEU A 300 -4.71 -26.03 16.95
N GLY A 301 -4.88 -26.99 16.04
CA GLY A 301 -5.02 -26.72 14.62
C GLY A 301 -6.40 -26.14 14.32
N TRP A 302 -6.50 -25.36 13.24
CA TRP A 302 -7.76 -24.76 12.83
C TRP A 302 -7.98 -24.96 11.33
N THR A 303 -9.08 -25.61 10.96
CA THR A 303 -9.58 -25.65 9.57
C THR A 303 -11.07 -25.30 9.61
N HIS A 304 -11.55 -24.47 8.68
CA HIS A 304 -12.91 -23.90 8.76
C HIS A 304 -13.19 -23.15 10.08
N PHE A 305 -12.13 -22.70 10.77
CA PHE A 305 -12.14 -22.24 12.15
C PHE A 305 -12.84 -23.21 13.14
N GLN A 306 -12.66 -24.51 12.91
CA GLN A 306 -13.02 -25.60 13.83
C GLN A 306 -11.75 -26.33 14.30
N PRO A 307 -11.78 -26.95 15.50
CA PRO A 307 -10.68 -27.75 16.03
C PRO A 307 -10.17 -28.80 15.02
N ALA A 308 -8.85 -28.84 14.84
CA ALA A 308 -8.17 -29.77 13.96
C ALA A 308 -6.81 -30.20 14.55
N GLN A 309 -6.20 -31.22 13.95
CA GLN A 309 -4.95 -31.83 14.40
C GLN A 309 -3.90 -30.78 14.81
N LEU A 310 -3.22 -31.03 15.93
CA LEU A 310 -2.28 -30.08 16.53
C LEU A 310 -1.15 -29.72 15.56
N THR A 311 -0.70 -28.47 15.68
CA THR A 311 0.53 -27.95 15.08
C THR A 311 1.35 -27.28 16.20
N THR A 312 2.42 -26.56 15.89
CA THR A 312 3.09 -25.71 16.88
C THR A 312 2.91 -24.22 16.58
N VAL A 313 3.03 -23.39 17.61
CA VAL A 313 2.93 -21.93 17.47
C VAL A 313 3.99 -21.41 16.49
N GLY A 314 5.23 -21.89 16.61
CA GLY A 314 6.29 -21.58 15.67
C GLY A 314 6.02 -22.12 14.26
N LYS A 315 5.46 -23.32 14.12
CA LYS A 315 5.07 -23.84 12.79
C LYS A 315 3.96 -23.01 12.16
N ARG A 316 2.98 -22.50 12.93
CA ARG A 316 1.98 -21.55 12.43
C ARG A 316 2.64 -20.27 11.90
N ALA A 317 3.63 -19.72 12.61
CA ALA A 317 4.35 -18.53 12.15
C ALA A 317 5.08 -18.74 10.81
N THR A 318 5.56 -19.95 10.49
CA THR A 318 6.20 -20.22 9.18
C THR A 318 5.26 -20.02 7.98
N LEU A 319 3.94 -20.09 8.14
CA LEU A 319 3.00 -19.80 7.04
C LEU A 319 3.04 -18.31 6.68
N TRP A 320 3.02 -17.43 7.69
CA TRP A 320 3.11 -15.99 7.51
C TRP A 320 4.47 -15.58 6.93
N ILE A 321 5.55 -16.19 7.42
CA ILE A 321 6.91 -15.97 6.90
C ILE A 321 7.02 -16.44 5.45
N GLN A 322 6.38 -17.55 5.07
CA GLN A 322 6.38 -18.06 3.69
C GLN A 322 5.70 -17.08 2.72
N GLU A 323 4.63 -16.41 3.12
CA GLU A 323 4.04 -15.32 2.33
C GLU A 323 5.00 -14.13 2.23
N LEU A 324 5.55 -13.67 3.35
CA LEU A 324 6.45 -12.51 3.38
C LEU A 324 7.75 -12.73 2.60
N LEU A 325 8.27 -13.96 2.50
CA LEU A 325 9.38 -14.32 1.59
C LEU A 325 9.00 -14.17 0.11
N MET A 326 7.76 -14.52 -0.26
CA MET A 326 7.26 -14.36 -1.63
C MET A 326 7.04 -12.89 -1.95
N ASP A 327 6.54 -12.11 -0.98
CA ASP A 327 6.41 -10.66 -1.06
C ASP A 327 7.80 -10.00 -1.22
N LEU A 328 8.81 -10.38 -0.41
CA LEU A 328 10.18 -9.88 -0.50
C LEU A 328 10.79 -10.12 -1.88
N ARG A 329 10.66 -11.34 -2.40
CA ARG A 329 11.07 -11.70 -3.77
C ARG A 329 10.35 -10.83 -4.82
N ASN A 330 9.07 -10.51 -4.63
CA ASN A 330 8.30 -9.69 -5.56
C ASN A 330 8.78 -8.22 -5.57
N LEU A 331 9.07 -7.62 -4.41
CA LEU A 331 9.62 -6.25 -4.35
C LEU A 331 11.04 -6.18 -4.93
N VAL A 332 11.92 -7.13 -4.60
CA VAL A 332 13.29 -7.19 -5.13
C VAL A 332 13.25 -7.25 -6.66
N ARG A 333 12.44 -8.17 -7.22
CA ARG A 333 12.21 -8.26 -8.66
C ARG A 333 11.69 -6.93 -9.24
N ALA A 334 10.61 -6.37 -8.68
CA ALA A 334 10.01 -5.14 -9.22
C ALA A 334 10.98 -3.94 -9.21
N LYS A 335 11.87 -3.85 -8.21
CA LYS A 335 12.95 -2.86 -8.16
C LYS A 335 14.03 -3.12 -9.22
N ASP A 336 14.43 -4.38 -9.41
CA ASP A 336 15.54 -4.75 -10.30
C ASP A 336 15.16 -4.80 -11.80
N ASP A 337 13.87 -5.00 -12.10
CA ASP A 337 13.27 -4.92 -13.43
C ASP A 337 12.90 -3.47 -13.84
N LEU A 338 13.01 -2.49 -12.94
CA LEU A 338 12.62 -1.10 -13.18
C LEU A 338 13.64 -0.37 -14.07
N GLY A 339 13.27 -0.11 -15.33
CA GLY A 339 14.06 0.68 -16.27
C GLY A 339 13.79 2.19 -16.17
N PHE A 340 14.68 3.00 -16.73
CA PHE A 340 14.55 4.46 -16.83
C PHE A 340 13.78 4.89 -18.10
N ARG A 341 13.10 6.05 -18.09
CA ARG A 341 12.55 6.62 -19.34
C ARG A 341 13.67 7.22 -20.19
N GLY A 342 14.58 7.98 -19.59
CA GLY A 342 15.64 8.70 -20.30
C GLY A 342 15.11 9.87 -21.15
N VAL A 343 15.86 10.25 -22.17
CA VAL A 343 15.61 11.39 -23.08
C VAL A 343 14.90 10.93 -24.37
N LYS A 344 13.55 10.88 -24.32
CA LYS A 344 12.72 10.32 -25.41
C LYS A 344 11.91 11.35 -26.24
N GLY A 345 11.98 12.64 -25.92
CA GLY A 345 11.21 13.69 -26.61
C GLY A 345 9.70 13.63 -26.32
N THR A 346 8.87 14.06 -27.28
CA THR A 346 7.40 14.20 -27.12
C THR A 346 6.62 12.92 -27.40
N THR A 347 7.12 12.05 -28.28
CA THR A 347 6.41 10.88 -28.80
C THR A 347 7.30 9.63 -28.87
N GLY A 348 8.30 9.54 -27.99
CA GLY A 348 9.30 8.46 -27.98
C GLY A 348 10.42 8.60 -29.00
N THR A 349 10.15 9.31 -30.10
CA THR A 349 10.98 9.40 -31.32
C THR A 349 12.30 10.16 -31.21
N GLN A 350 12.62 10.78 -30.06
CA GLN A 350 13.86 11.55 -29.83
C GLN A 350 14.14 12.70 -30.82
N ALA A 351 13.20 13.06 -31.70
CA ALA A 351 13.42 13.96 -32.84
C ALA A 351 13.99 15.35 -32.48
N SER A 352 13.66 15.87 -31.29
CA SER A 352 14.23 17.11 -30.75
C SER A 352 15.72 17.01 -30.45
N PHE A 353 16.19 15.88 -29.91
CA PHE A 353 17.60 15.62 -29.64
C PHE A 353 18.36 15.31 -30.93
N LEU A 354 17.76 14.55 -31.86
CA LEU A 354 18.36 14.29 -33.17
C LEU A 354 18.59 15.59 -33.96
N ALA A 355 17.69 16.57 -33.85
CA ALA A 355 17.88 17.90 -34.42
C ALA A 355 18.99 18.72 -33.71
N LEU A 356 19.15 18.59 -32.39
CA LEU A 356 20.23 19.26 -31.63
C LEU A 356 21.62 18.66 -31.89
N PHE A 357 21.69 17.40 -32.34
CA PHE A 357 22.91 16.73 -32.79
C PHE A 357 23.04 16.66 -34.31
N ASP A 358 22.35 17.54 -35.04
CA ASP A 358 22.56 17.76 -36.48
C ASP A 358 22.35 16.49 -37.34
N GLY A 359 21.49 15.57 -36.88
CA GLY A 359 21.21 14.27 -37.51
C GLY A 359 22.07 13.09 -37.04
N ASN A 360 22.97 13.29 -36.07
CA ASN A 360 23.81 12.22 -35.51
C ASN A 360 23.03 11.35 -34.51
N HIS A 361 22.78 10.09 -34.88
CA HIS A 361 22.08 9.10 -34.06
C HIS A 361 22.92 8.59 -32.88
N ASP A 362 24.21 8.32 -33.08
CA ASP A 362 25.11 7.79 -32.05
C ASP A 362 25.17 8.70 -30.81
N LEU A 363 25.15 10.02 -31.02
CA LEU A 363 25.12 11.01 -29.93
C LEU A 363 23.77 11.05 -29.17
N VAL A 364 22.66 10.72 -29.83
CA VAL A 364 21.34 10.59 -29.20
C VAL A 364 21.28 9.35 -28.31
N GLU A 365 21.75 8.20 -28.81
CA GLU A 365 21.80 6.96 -28.04
C GLU A 365 22.76 7.09 -26.85
N LYS A 366 23.96 7.63 -27.08
CA LYS A 366 24.96 7.85 -26.04
C LYS A 366 24.49 8.89 -25.01
N LEU A 367 23.68 9.89 -25.38
CA LEU A 367 23.04 10.79 -24.41
C LEU A 367 22.05 10.05 -23.52
N ASP A 368 21.22 9.18 -24.10
CA ASP A 368 20.21 8.39 -23.37
C ASP A 368 20.84 7.39 -22.40
N GLN A 369 21.93 6.73 -22.80
CA GLN A 369 22.76 5.92 -21.91
C GLN A 369 23.32 6.77 -20.75
N LEU A 370 23.94 7.92 -21.07
CA LEU A 370 24.71 8.71 -20.11
C LEU A 370 23.82 9.45 -19.07
N VAL A 371 22.57 9.83 -19.41
CA VAL A 371 21.60 10.28 -18.39
C VAL A 371 21.14 9.13 -17.49
N THR A 372 21.00 7.92 -18.05
CA THR A 372 20.51 6.72 -17.34
C THR A 372 21.50 6.24 -16.29
N GLU A 373 22.79 6.19 -16.67
CA GLU A 373 23.90 5.86 -15.77
C GLU A 373 24.01 6.88 -14.62
N LYS A 374 23.93 8.20 -14.92
CA LYS A 374 23.94 9.25 -13.87
C LYS A 374 22.71 9.20 -12.95
N SER A 375 21.57 8.67 -13.41
CA SER A 375 20.40 8.40 -12.56
C SER A 375 20.45 7.03 -11.85
N GLY A 376 21.54 6.28 -12.01
CA GLY A 376 21.78 5.01 -11.31
C GLY A 376 20.91 3.85 -11.78
N PHE A 377 20.41 3.89 -13.02
CA PHE A 377 19.66 2.78 -13.62
C PHE A 377 20.57 1.90 -14.48
N LYS A 378 20.26 0.60 -14.54
CA LYS A 378 21.00 -0.38 -15.35
C LYS A 378 20.69 -0.25 -16.85
N PHE A 379 19.51 0.27 -17.21
CA PHE A 379 19.04 0.43 -18.58
C PHE A 379 17.92 1.48 -18.66
N ALA A 380 17.72 2.04 -19.86
CA ALA A 380 16.51 2.79 -20.22
C ALA A 380 15.61 1.93 -21.12
N TYR A 381 14.31 2.21 -21.12
CA TYR A 381 13.39 1.59 -22.08
C TYR A 381 13.79 2.01 -23.51
N PRO A 382 14.09 1.08 -24.44
CA PRO A 382 14.53 1.42 -25.79
C PRO A 382 13.38 1.95 -26.67
N VAL A 383 12.13 1.67 -26.29
CA VAL A 383 10.92 2.16 -26.96
C VAL A 383 10.00 2.78 -25.92
N SER A 384 9.55 4.01 -26.15
CA SER A 384 8.58 4.71 -25.29
C SER A 384 7.54 5.45 -26.13
N GLY A 385 6.46 5.90 -25.50
CA GLY A 385 5.59 6.96 -26.01
C GLY A 385 6.08 8.31 -25.51
N ALA A 386 5.14 9.22 -25.20
CA ALA A 386 5.45 10.46 -24.48
C ALA A 386 5.92 10.15 -23.05
N ASN A 387 5.26 9.21 -22.37
CA ASN A 387 5.73 8.58 -21.14
C ASN A 387 6.65 7.38 -21.44
N CYS A 388 7.28 6.81 -20.40
CA CYS A 388 7.78 5.44 -20.49
C CYS A 388 6.63 4.48 -20.87
N ASN A 389 6.90 3.46 -21.69
CA ASN A 389 5.93 2.42 -22.10
C ASN A 389 5.63 1.46 -20.92
N GLY A 390 5.20 2.02 -19.80
CA GLY A 390 5.41 1.49 -18.45
C GLY A 390 4.22 1.60 -17.52
N ILE A 391 3.02 1.85 -18.04
CA ILE A 391 1.79 1.69 -17.24
C ILE A 391 1.46 0.20 -16.98
N GLN A 392 2.36 -0.74 -17.32
CA GLN A 392 2.39 -2.09 -16.72
C GLN A 392 3.43 -2.20 -15.59
N THR A 393 4.60 -1.58 -15.73
CA THR A 393 5.62 -1.55 -14.66
C THR A 393 5.16 -0.81 -13.40
N GLU A 394 4.28 0.20 -13.53
CA GLU A 394 3.67 0.85 -12.35
C GLU A 394 2.72 -0.11 -11.59
N PRO A 395 1.70 -0.75 -12.21
CA PRO A 395 0.95 -1.84 -11.58
C PRO A 395 1.82 -2.95 -10.99
N ASP A 396 2.90 -3.39 -11.63
CA ASP A 396 3.76 -4.45 -11.08
C ASP A 396 4.58 -4.00 -9.86
N ALA A 397 5.06 -2.75 -9.83
CA ALA A 397 5.73 -2.17 -8.66
C ALA A 397 4.74 -1.93 -7.50
N LEU A 398 3.58 -1.34 -7.79
CA LEU A 398 2.54 -1.07 -6.79
C LEU A 398 1.95 -2.38 -6.24
N ARG A 399 1.75 -3.40 -7.09
CA ARG A 399 1.33 -4.74 -6.65
C ARG A 399 2.35 -5.41 -5.73
N ALA A 400 3.64 -5.11 -5.88
CA ALA A 400 4.64 -5.56 -4.92
C ALA A 400 4.55 -4.77 -3.60
N TYR A 401 4.47 -3.44 -3.66
CA TYR A 401 4.38 -2.55 -2.49
C TYR A 401 3.24 -2.88 -1.53
N LEU A 402 2.09 -3.33 -2.03
CA LEU A 402 0.89 -3.43 -1.20
C LEU A 402 0.85 -4.67 -0.29
N LEU A 403 1.86 -5.57 -0.40
CA LEU A 403 2.27 -6.62 0.56
C LEU A 403 1.19 -7.60 1.07
N THR A 404 -0.04 -7.45 0.60
CA THR A 404 -1.25 -8.04 1.12
C THR A 404 -2.25 -8.13 -0.03
N GLY A 405 -2.96 -9.25 -0.15
CA GLY A 405 -4.04 -9.39 -1.14
C GLY A 405 -5.33 -8.66 -0.76
N SER A 406 -5.29 -7.73 0.21
CA SER A 406 -6.47 -7.24 0.92
C SER A 406 -6.46 -5.73 1.19
N ALA A 407 -5.39 -5.18 1.78
CA ALA A 407 -5.41 -3.84 2.39
C ALA A 407 -5.55 -2.67 1.39
N SER A 408 -5.25 -2.86 0.10
CA SER A 408 -5.20 -1.77 -0.88
C SER A 408 -5.63 -2.21 -2.28
N HIS A 409 -6.80 -2.83 -2.37
CA HIS A 409 -7.43 -3.16 -3.66
C HIS A 409 -7.51 -1.96 -4.61
N ASP A 410 -7.83 -0.77 -4.06
CA ASP A 410 -8.04 0.45 -4.85
C ASP A 410 -6.76 0.93 -5.56
N ALA A 411 -5.62 0.97 -4.88
CA ALA A 411 -4.36 1.43 -5.47
C ALA A 411 -3.87 0.55 -6.64
N THR A 412 -4.02 -0.78 -6.53
CA THR A 412 -3.71 -1.69 -7.67
C THR A 412 -4.74 -1.54 -8.78
N ALA A 413 -6.03 -1.45 -8.45
CA ALA A 413 -7.10 -1.32 -9.44
C ALA A 413 -6.98 0.00 -10.22
N ASN A 414 -6.71 1.12 -9.54
CA ASN A 414 -6.48 2.43 -10.13
C ASN A 414 -5.33 2.40 -11.14
N ALA A 415 -4.17 1.87 -10.76
CA ALA A 415 -3.02 1.75 -11.66
C ALA A 415 -3.35 0.88 -12.90
N MET A 416 -4.04 -0.25 -12.71
CA MET A 416 -4.48 -1.12 -13.82
C MET A 416 -5.56 -0.48 -14.69
N MET A 417 -6.46 0.33 -14.13
CA MET A 417 -7.49 1.06 -14.89
C MET A 417 -6.85 2.16 -15.73
N THR A 418 -5.99 3.01 -15.15
CA THR A 418 -5.19 4.00 -15.87
C THR A 418 -4.40 3.35 -17.00
N ALA A 419 -3.76 2.19 -16.75
CA ALA A 419 -3.07 1.43 -17.79
C ALA A 419 -3.97 1.02 -18.96
N SER A 420 -5.19 0.57 -18.66
CA SER A 420 -6.13 0.05 -19.66
C SER A 420 -6.76 1.12 -20.57
N VAL A 421 -6.68 2.40 -20.20
CA VAL A 421 -7.35 3.51 -20.92
C VAL A 421 -6.41 4.55 -21.53
N GLN A 422 -5.09 4.38 -21.43
CA GLN A 422 -4.13 5.25 -22.12
C GLN A 422 -4.26 5.10 -23.64
N TRP A 423 -4.44 6.21 -24.36
CA TRP A 423 -4.58 6.20 -25.82
C TRP A 423 -3.32 6.71 -26.53
N PHE A 424 -2.88 5.95 -27.54
CA PHE A 424 -1.70 6.24 -28.37
C PHE A 424 -0.45 6.56 -27.51
N GLU A 425 0.30 7.62 -27.79
CA GLU A 425 1.58 7.87 -27.12
C GLU A 425 1.47 8.39 -25.67
N ARG A 426 0.31 8.94 -25.24
CA ARG A 426 -0.11 9.24 -23.84
C ARG A 426 -1.44 9.99 -23.83
N THR A 427 -2.26 9.77 -22.80
CA THR A 427 -3.34 10.69 -22.39
C THR A 427 -3.12 11.18 -20.95
N LEU A 428 -3.54 12.42 -20.63
CA LEU A 428 -3.11 13.11 -19.39
C LEU A 428 -3.96 12.77 -18.14
N ASP A 429 -4.96 11.90 -18.29
CA ASP A 429 -5.74 11.32 -17.19
C ASP A 429 -4.88 10.56 -16.17
N ASP A 430 -3.69 10.11 -16.57
CA ASP A 430 -2.69 9.47 -15.71
C ASP A 430 -2.23 10.40 -14.55
N SER A 431 -2.05 11.69 -14.83
CA SER A 431 -1.26 12.56 -13.95
C SER A 431 -1.94 12.86 -12.62
N ALA A 432 -3.27 12.96 -12.59
CA ALA A 432 -4.00 13.19 -11.36
C ALA A 432 -4.06 11.93 -10.47
N ASN A 433 -4.23 10.75 -11.08
CA ASN A 433 -4.30 9.49 -10.33
C ASN A 433 -2.93 9.10 -9.75
N ARG A 434 -1.87 9.14 -10.57
CA ARG A 434 -0.51 8.72 -10.16
C ARG A 434 0.05 9.56 -9.00
N ARG A 435 -0.28 10.86 -8.93
CA ARG A 435 0.07 11.77 -7.82
C ARG A 435 -0.53 11.38 -6.46
N VAL A 436 -1.61 10.59 -6.43
CA VAL A 436 -2.22 10.04 -5.21
C VAL A 436 -1.77 8.60 -5.01
N THR A 437 -1.99 7.75 -6.02
CA THR A 437 -1.81 6.30 -5.96
C THR A 437 -0.36 5.89 -5.65
N ILE A 438 0.66 6.55 -6.22
CA ILE A 438 2.06 6.15 -6.01
C ILE A 438 2.56 6.51 -4.60
N PRO A 439 2.40 7.76 -4.10
CA PRO A 439 2.78 8.10 -2.73
C PRO A 439 2.00 7.33 -1.66
N GLU A 440 0.67 7.19 -1.80
CA GLU A 440 -0.14 6.54 -0.78
C GLU A 440 0.09 5.03 -0.70
N ALA A 441 0.37 4.34 -1.82
CA ALA A 441 0.75 2.93 -1.80
C ALA A 441 2.09 2.69 -1.09
N PHE A 442 3.09 3.52 -1.35
CA PHE A 442 4.39 3.46 -0.67
C PHE A 442 4.26 3.77 0.84
N LEU A 443 3.52 4.82 1.19
CA LEU A 443 3.24 5.18 2.58
C LEU A 443 2.50 4.09 3.35
N THR A 444 1.44 3.53 2.76
CA THR A 444 0.68 2.43 3.37
C THR A 444 1.58 1.22 3.61
N ALA A 445 2.45 0.88 2.66
CA ALA A 445 3.41 -0.19 2.81
C ALA A 445 4.41 0.05 3.95
N ASP A 446 4.96 1.28 4.05
CA ASP A 446 5.93 1.64 5.08
C ASP A 446 5.32 1.62 6.49
N ILE A 447 4.08 2.13 6.63
CA ILE A 447 3.29 2.06 7.87
C ILE A 447 3.00 0.60 8.23
N VAL A 448 2.48 -0.20 7.30
CA VAL A 448 2.16 -1.62 7.53
C VAL A 448 3.40 -2.42 7.95
N LEU A 449 4.55 -2.21 7.31
CA LEU A 449 5.81 -2.87 7.72
C LEU A 449 6.28 -2.43 9.11
N THR A 450 6.18 -1.14 9.43
CA THR A 450 6.61 -0.60 10.72
C THR A 450 5.71 -1.09 11.87
N THR A 451 4.39 -1.09 11.67
CA THR A 451 3.43 -1.69 12.61
C THR A 451 3.65 -3.20 12.75
N LEU A 452 3.87 -3.92 11.64
CA LEU A 452 4.10 -5.36 11.67
C LEU A 452 5.43 -5.72 12.34
N GLN A 453 6.48 -4.88 12.25
CA GLN A 453 7.71 -5.04 13.02
C GLN A 453 7.41 -4.93 14.52
N ASN A 454 6.74 -3.87 14.95
CA ASN A 454 6.37 -3.67 16.37
C ASN A 454 5.58 -4.86 16.93
N VAL A 455 4.55 -5.32 16.20
CA VAL A 455 3.76 -6.51 16.57
C VAL A 455 4.61 -7.79 16.60
N SER A 456 5.59 -7.93 15.70
CA SER A 456 6.48 -9.10 15.64
C SER A 456 7.56 -9.10 16.72
N GLU A 457 7.89 -7.95 17.30
CA GLU A 457 8.84 -7.80 18.40
C GLU A 457 8.15 -7.88 19.77
N GLY A 458 6.90 -7.45 19.88
CA GLY A 458 6.11 -7.43 21.12
C GLY A 458 5.12 -8.60 21.30
N MET A 459 5.24 -9.69 20.53
CA MET A 459 4.23 -10.76 20.52
C MET A 459 4.24 -11.62 21.79
N VAL A 460 3.20 -11.48 22.63
CA VAL A 460 3.06 -12.26 23.89
C VAL A 460 2.32 -13.57 23.66
N VAL A 461 2.90 -14.68 24.13
CA VAL A 461 2.31 -16.03 24.07
C VAL A 461 1.84 -16.46 25.46
N TYR A 462 0.69 -17.15 25.54
CA TYR A 462 0.10 -17.64 26.80
C TYR A 462 -0.02 -19.17 26.82
N PRO A 463 1.05 -19.94 27.10
CA PRO A 463 1.06 -21.41 27.03
C PRO A 463 -0.05 -22.08 27.85
N ALA A 464 -0.41 -21.56 29.02
CA ALA A 464 -1.46 -22.13 29.86
C ALA A 464 -2.87 -22.09 29.20
N ILE A 465 -3.18 -21.03 28.45
CA ILE A 465 -4.44 -20.91 27.71
C ILE A 465 -4.43 -21.84 26.49
N ILE A 466 -3.28 -21.94 25.81
CA ILE A 466 -3.09 -22.87 24.69
C ILE A 466 -3.27 -24.32 25.15
N ALA A 467 -2.66 -24.70 26.27
CA ALA A 467 -2.82 -26.01 26.89
C ALA A 467 -4.27 -26.30 27.28
N ARG A 468 -4.99 -25.32 27.87
CA ARG A 468 -6.43 -25.46 28.16
C ARG A 468 -7.25 -25.77 26.91
N HIS A 469 -7.03 -25.05 25.82
CA HIS A 469 -7.73 -25.30 24.55
C HIS A 469 -7.38 -26.66 23.93
N ILE A 470 -6.13 -27.11 24.08
CA ILE A 470 -5.73 -28.47 23.68
C ILE A 470 -6.46 -29.52 24.53
N HIS A 471 -6.47 -29.39 25.86
CA HIS A 471 -7.11 -30.38 26.75
C HIS A 471 -8.62 -30.52 26.52
N ALA A 472 -9.29 -29.45 26.08
CA ALA A 472 -10.72 -29.49 25.73
C ALA A 472 -11.02 -30.31 24.47
N GLU A 473 -10.13 -30.31 23.47
CA GLU A 473 -10.39 -30.87 22.13
C GLU A 473 -9.59 -32.15 21.82
N LEU A 474 -8.41 -32.31 22.42
CA LEU A 474 -7.53 -33.45 22.18
C LEU A 474 -8.16 -34.82 22.49
N PRO A 475 -9.05 -34.99 23.49
CA PRO A 475 -9.77 -36.24 23.69
C PRO A 475 -10.55 -36.72 22.45
N PHE A 476 -11.15 -35.81 21.68
CA PHE A 476 -11.87 -36.18 20.45
C PHE A 476 -10.89 -36.55 19.31
N MET A 477 -9.75 -35.86 19.22
CA MET A 477 -8.72 -36.13 18.20
C MET A 477 -7.88 -37.39 18.50
N ALA A 478 -7.73 -37.76 19.78
CA ALA A 478 -6.98 -38.94 20.22
C ALA A 478 -7.72 -40.28 20.02
N THR A 479 -8.94 -40.25 19.48
CA THR A 479 -9.80 -41.43 19.35
C THR A 479 -9.17 -42.57 18.53
N GLU A 480 -8.50 -42.28 17.41
CA GLU A 480 -7.78 -43.30 16.64
C GLU A 480 -6.52 -43.81 17.40
N ASN A 481 -5.82 -42.97 18.14
CA ASN A 481 -4.67 -43.40 18.97
C ASN A 481 -5.12 -44.41 20.05
N ILE A 482 -6.27 -44.15 20.66
CA ILE A 482 -6.90 -45.03 21.65
C ILE A 482 -7.34 -46.36 21.01
N ILE A 483 -7.95 -46.31 19.81
CA ILE A 483 -8.30 -47.51 19.03
C ILE A 483 -7.04 -48.32 18.69
N MET A 484 -5.97 -47.68 18.21
CA MET A 484 -4.73 -48.36 17.84
C MET A 484 -4.08 -49.11 19.00
N GLU A 485 -4.06 -48.53 20.21
CA GLU A 485 -3.49 -49.21 21.38
C GLU A 485 -4.39 -50.35 21.91
N MET A 486 -5.72 -50.21 21.84
CA MET A 486 -6.64 -51.34 22.12
C MET A 486 -6.44 -52.50 21.14
N VAL A 487 -6.27 -52.22 19.84
CA VAL A 487 -5.97 -53.23 18.82
C VAL A 487 -4.60 -53.87 19.04
N ARG A 488 -3.61 -53.08 19.49
CA ARG A 488 -2.27 -53.59 19.84
C ARG A 488 -2.28 -54.61 20.99
N LEU A 489 -3.23 -54.47 21.92
CA LEU A 489 -3.45 -55.42 23.02
C LEU A 489 -4.35 -56.61 22.61
N GLY A 490 -4.72 -56.72 21.32
CA GLY A 490 -5.53 -57.82 20.77
C GLY A 490 -7.04 -57.56 20.72
N GLY A 491 -7.50 -56.33 20.99
CA GLY A 491 -8.91 -55.96 20.86
C GLY A 491 -9.37 -55.83 19.41
N ASP A 492 -10.67 -56.05 19.16
CA ASP A 492 -11.24 -55.83 17.83
C ASP A 492 -11.39 -54.33 17.51
N ARG A 493 -10.95 -53.92 16.32
CA ARG A 493 -10.98 -52.52 15.87
C ARG A 493 -12.41 -52.01 15.71
N GLN A 494 -13.32 -52.83 15.16
CA GLN A 494 -14.66 -52.38 14.82
C GLN A 494 -15.51 -52.17 16.08
N HIS A 495 -15.40 -53.09 17.05
CA HIS A 495 -16.03 -52.96 18.37
C HIS A 495 -15.43 -51.79 19.16
N CYS A 496 -14.11 -51.64 19.21
CA CYS A 496 -13.45 -50.52 19.89
C CYS A 496 -13.88 -49.16 19.30
N HIS A 497 -13.98 -49.06 17.98
CA HIS A 497 -14.46 -47.86 17.29
C HIS A 497 -15.90 -47.53 17.69
N GLU A 498 -16.81 -48.51 17.77
CA GLU A 498 -18.20 -48.25 18.14
C GLU A 498 -18.33 -47.81 19.61
N GLN A 499 -17.61 -48.44 20.55
CA GLN A 499 -17.60 -48.02 21.96
C GLN A 499 -17.12 -46.58 22.10
N ILE A 500 -15.96 -46.24 21.54
CA ILE A 500 -15.43 -44.86 21.64
C ILE A 500 -16.31 -43.85 20.89
N ARG A 501 -16.97 -44.25 19.79
CA ARG A 501 -17.95 -43.40 19.09
C ARG A 501 -19.12 -43.04 20.00
N VAL A 502 -19.68 -44.00 20.73
CA VAL A 502 -20.79 -43.78 21.66
C VAL A 502 -20.37 -42.82 22.79
N LEU A 503 -19.24 -43.07 23.45
CA LEU A 503 -18.74 -42.18 24.51
C LEU A 503 -18.44 -40.76 23.96
N SER A 504 -17.89 -40.66 22.74
CA SER A 504 -17.61 -39.37 22.09
C SER A 504 -18.89 -38.58 21.76
N HIS A 505 -19.98 -39.25 21.39
CA HIS A 505 -21.28 -38.59 21.19
C HIS A 505 -21.87 -38.08 22.51
N GLN A 506 -21.68 -38.82 23.61
CA GLN A 506 -22.14 -38.39 24.94
C GLN A 506 -21.35 -37.17 25.43
N ALA A 507 -20.01 -37.20 25.40
CA ALA A 507 -19.18 -36.05 25.77
C ALA A 507 -19.42 -34.84 24.86
N GLY A 508 -19.56 -35.07 23.55
CA GLY A 508 -19.94 -34.03 22.59
C GLY A 508 -21.31 -33.41 22.86
N LYS A 509 -22.24 -34.15 23.49
CA LYS A 509 -23.52 -33.62 23.97
C LYS A 509 -23.34 -32.73 25.20
N VAL A 510 -22.55 -33.16 26.19
CA VAL A 510 -22.24 -32.36 27.38
C VAL A 510 -21.66 -30.99 26.98
N VAL A 511 -20.72 -30.97 26.04
CA VAL A 511 -20.10 -29.72 25.55
C VAL A 511 -21.09 -28.83 24.78
N LYS A 512 -21.99 -29.40 23.96
CA LYS A 512 -22.80 -28.64 22.99
C LYS A 512 -24.23 -28.31 23.42
N GLU A 513 -24.85 -29.15 24.25
CA GLU A 513 -26.21 -28.94 24.76
C GLU A 513 -26.23 -28.52 26.23
N GLU A 514 -25.25 -28.95 27.02
CA GLU A 514 -25.23 -28.74 28.48
C GLU A 514 -24.18 -27.68 28.90
N GLY A 515 -23.26 -27.31 28.00
CA GLY A 515 -22.24 -26.28 28.21
C GLY A 515 -21.11 -26.68 29.18
N GLY A 516 -20.94 -27.98 29.43
CA GLY A 516 -19.92 -28.51 30.33
C GLY A 516 -18.55 -28.72 29.66
N ASP A 517 -17.52 -28.97 30.49
CA ASP A 517 -16.21 -29.40 30.01
C ASP A 517 -16.27 -30.80 29.35
N ASN A 518 -15.29 -31.12 28.49
CA ASN A 518 -15.20 -32.40 27.80
C ASN A 518 -14.83 -33.54 28.76
N ASP A 519 -15.79 -34.43 29.04
CA ASP A 519 -15.64 -35.54 29.99
C ASP A 519 -15.28 -36.90 29.35
N LEU A 520 -14.94 -36.94 28.05
CA LEU A 520 -14.70 -38.18 27.31
C LEU A 520 -13.68 -39.11 27.98
N ILE A 521 -12.58 -38.57 28.49
CA ILE A 521 -11.54 -39.37 29.17
C ILE A 521 -12.05 -39.94 30.49
N GLU A 522 -12.88 -39.20 31.21
CA GLU A 522 -13.54 -39.64 32.44
C GLU A 522 -14.71 -40.61 32.19
N ARG A 523 -15.19 -40.73 30.94
CA ARG A 523 -16.06 -41.84 30.50
C ARG A 523 -15.23 -43.08 30.19
N ILE A 524 -14.14 -42.94 29.43
CA ILE A 524 -13.23 -44.04 29.07
C ILE A 524 -12.60 -44.69 30.33
N LYS A 525 -12.25 -43.92 31.35
CA LYS A 525 -11.79 -44.43 32.67
C LYS A 525 -12.85 -45.21 33.46
N LYS A 526 -14.14 -45.03 33.17
CA LYS A 526 -15.27 -45.69 33.89
C LYS A 526 -15.84 -46.87 33.13
N ASP A 527 -15.53 -46.99 31.84
CA ASP A 527 -15.97 -48.10 30.99
C ASP A 527 -14.97 -49.28 31.09
N PRO A 528 -15.40 -50.46 31.58
CA PRO A 528 -14.53 -51.63 31.71
C PRO A 528 -13.91 -52.09 30.39
N PHE A 529 -14.50 -51.77 29.23
CA PHE A 529 -13.93 -52.15 27.95
C PHE A 529 -12.53 -51.54 27.72
N PHE A 530 -12.24 -50.36 28.27
CA PHE A 530 -10.96 -49.67 28.12
C PHE A 530 -9.98 -49.89 29.27
N GLU A 531 -10.31 -50.72 30.27
CA GLU A 531 -9.42 -51.07 31.41
C GLU A 531 -7.97 -51.42 30.97
N PRO A 532 -7.73 -52.21 29.89
CA PRO A 532 -6.37 -52.55 29.47
C PRO A 532 -5.45 -51.36 29.13
N ILE A 533 -6.01 -50.19 28.78
CA ILE A 533 -5.25 -49.00 28.39
C ILE A 533 -5.30 -47.85 29.41
N HIS A 534 -6.03 -47.99 30.53
CA HIS A 534 -6.17 -46.91 31.52
C HIS A 534 -4.81 -46.35 31.97
N HIS A 535 -3.83 -47.24 32.18
CA HIS A 535 -2.45 -46.92 32.56
C HIS A 535 -1.62 -46.18 31.48
N LYS A 536 -2.16 -45.98 30.26
CA LYS A 536 -1.52 -45.27 29.15
C LYS A 536 -2.27 -44.03 28.71
N LEU A 537 -3.47 -43.73 29.24
CA LEU A 537 -4.29 -42.62 28.74
C LEU A 537 -3.55 -41.29 28.78
N ASP A 538 -2.83 -40.99 29.86
CA ASP A 538 -2.06 -39.74 29.99
C ASP A 538 -0.91 -39.65 28.95
N GLN A 539 -0.33 -40.78 28.54
CA GLN A 539 0.68 -40.84 27.47
C GLN A 539 0.05 -40.73 26.08
N LEU A 540 -1.10 -41.36 25.86
CA LEU A 540 -1.87 -41.30 24.60
C LEU A 540 -2.47 -39.90 24.35
N LEU A 541 -2.48 -39.03 25.37
CA LEU A 541 -2.97 -37.67 25.34
C LEU A 541 -1.84 -36.62 25.44
N ASP A 542 -0.57 -37.00 25.40
CA ASP A 542 0.56 -36.05 25.36
C ASP A 542 0.50 -35.22 24.06
N PRO A 543 0.28 -33.89 24.13
CA PRO A 543 0.18 -33.02 22.95
C PRO A 543 1.43 -33.05 22.05
N GLN A 544 2.62 -33.35 22.60
CA GLN A 544 3.86 -33.44 21.82
C GLN A 544 3.86 -34.62 20.84
N THR A 545 3.01 -35.64 21.04
CA THR A 545 2.88 -36.75 20.10
C THR A 545 2.02 -36.42 18.87
N PHE A 546 1.17 -35.37 18.94
CA PHE A 546 0.19 -35.04 17.89
C PHE A 546 0.69 -34.00 16.86
N ILE A 547 1.75 -33.24 17.18
CA ILE A 547 2.30 -32.18 16.31
C ILE A 547 3.10 -32.71 15.10
N GLY A 548 3.29 -34.02 15.00
CA GLY A 548 3.89 -34.69 13.85
C GLY A 548 5.32 -34.21 13.55
N ARG A 549 5.51 -33.52 12.43
CA ARG A 549 6.82 -32.97 11.99
C ARG A 549 6.93 -31.45 12.14
N ALA A 550 6.03 -30.81 12.89
CA ALA A 550 5.96 -29.36 12.98
C ALA A 550 7.31 -28.69 13.36
N PRO A 551 8.08 -29.16 14.36
CA PRO A 551 9.35 -28.51 14.72
C PRO A 551 10.41 -28.63 13.63
N GLN A 552 10.61 -29.82 13.06
CA GLN A 552 11.64 -30.02 12.03
C GLN A 552 11.28 -29.31 10.72
N GLN A 553 9.98 -29.10 10.46
CA GLN A 553 9.52 -28.22 9.38
C GLN A 553 9.83 -26.73 9.64
N VAL A 554 9.93 -26.27 10.90
CA VAL A 554 10.48 -24.95 11.21
C VAL A 554 11.98 -24.95 10.95
N ASP A 555 12.72 -25.87 11.56
CA ASP A 555 14.18 -25.93 11.50
C ASP A 555 14.70 -25.93 10.04
N HIS A 556 14.09 -26.77 9.17
CA HIS A 556 14.43 -26.82 7.75
C HIS A 556 14.03 -25.54 6.99
N PHE A 557 12.84 -24.98 7.25
CA PHE A 557 12.36 -23.79 6.54
C PHE A 557 13.18 -22.55 6.89
N ILE A 558 13.54 -22.35 8.16
CA ILE A 558 14.40 -21.25 8.58
C ILE A 558 15.78 -21.39 7.91
N LYS A 559 16.40 -22.59 7.99
CA LYS A 559 17.73 -22.85 7.44
C LYS A 559 17.80 -22.74 5.91
N ASP A 560 16.88 -23.37 5.20
CA ASP A 560 16.99 -23.60 3.75
C ASP A 560 16.26 -22.53 2.91
N TRP A 561 15.35 -21.75 3.49
CA TRP A 561 14.58 -20.71 2.78
C TRP A 561 14.74 -19.30 3.37
N VAL A 562 14.61 -19.14 4.69
CA VAL A 562 14.71 -17.81 5.32
C VAL A 562 16.16 -17.31 5.34
N THR A 563 17.10 -18.09 5.87
CA THR A 563 18.49 -17.65 6.05
C THR A 563 19.15 -17.21 4.73
N PRO A 564 18.98 -17.91 3.58
CA PRO A 564 19.51 -17.43 2.30
C PRO A 564 18.83 -16.15 1.81
N ALA A 565 17.51 -16.02 1.97
CA ALA A 565 16.76 -14.83 1.55
C ALA A 565 17.08 -13.58 2.39
N LEU A 566 17.44 -13.75 3.66
CA LEU A 566 17.88 -12.65 4.54
C LEU A 566 19.37 -12.34 4.46
N ALA A 567 20.19 -13.15 3.78
CA ALA A 567 21.63 -12.95 3.71
C ALA A 567 22.06 -11.57 3.16
N PRO A 568 21.41 -10.99 2.12
CA PRO A 568 21.77 -9.65 1.62
C PRO A 568 21.44 -8.48 2.56
N TYR A 569 20.72 -8.73 3.66
CA TYR A 569 20.16 -7.68 4.53
C TYR A 569 20.67 -7.74 5.97
N GLN A 570 21.66 -8.59 6.27
CA GLN A 570 22.13 -8.82 7.65
C GLN A 570 22.63 -7.54 8.33
N GLU A 571 23.37 -6.67 7.62
CA GLU A 571 23.88 -5.41 8.19
C GLU A 571 22.73 -4.51 8.67
N TYR A 572 21.68 -4.35 7.86
CA TYR A 572 20.48 -3.62 8.24
C TYR A 572 19.74 -4.29 9.40
N ILE A 573 19.59 -5.62 9.38
CA ILE A 573 18.91 -6.40 10.43
C ILE A 573 19.61 -6.29 11.80
N LEU A 574 20.94 -6.16 11.79
CA LEU A 574 21.77 -5.99 12.99
C LEU A 574 21.82 -4.54 13.48
N ALA A 575 21.80 -3.56 12.57
CA ALA A 575 21.77 -2.13 12.92
C ALA A 575 20.38 -1.61 13.32
N SER A 576 19.30 -2.35 13.02
CA SER A 576 17.93 -1.92 13.28
C SER A 576 17.49 -2.15 14.73
N GLU A 577 17.21 -1.04 15.41
CA GLU A 577 16.58 -0.97 16.74
C GLU A 577 15.13 -1.51 16.74
N HIS A 578 14.46 -1.40 17.89
CA HIS A 578 13.06 -1.76 18.06
C HIS A 578 12.12 -0.76 17.38
N ALA A 579 11.01 -1.25 16.83
CA ALA A 579 10.01 -0.39 16.21
C ALA A 579 9.21 0.39 17.26
N VAL A 580 9.54 1.67 17.42
CA VAL A 580 8.73 2.63 18.19
C VAL A 580 7.53 3.06 17.35
N LEU A 581 6.32 2.87 17.88
CA LEU A 581 5.12 3.51 17.36
C LEU A 581 4.89 4.80 18.16
N HIS A 582 4.67 5.91 17.45
CA HIS A 582 4.12 7.12 18.05
C HIS A 582 2.59 6.96 18.10
N VAL A 583 2.03 7.03 19.31
CA VAL A 583 0.62 6.77 19.66
C VAL A 583 0.15 7.85 20.63
#